data_AF-A0A7Y6RF67-F1
#
_entry.id   AF-A0A7Y6RF67-F1
#
_cell.length_a   1.000
_cell.length_b   1.000
_cell.length_c   1.000
_cell.angle_alpha   90.00
_cell.angle_beta   90.00
_cell.angle_gamma   90.00
#
_symmetry.space_group_name_H-M   'P 1'
#
loop_
_entity.id
_entity.type
_entity.pdbx_description
1 polymer ?
#
loop_
_entity_poly.entity_id
_entity_poly.type
_entity_poly.pdbx_seq_one_letter_code
_entity_poly.pdbx_strand_id
1 'polypeptide(L)'
;MIARLDTATANPVITLAAPYLSFLEALKSAGFEGEIAPDYANRTVLATDNSIYQRLPQAAVYPKHAEDLERLTRLAAQTSHRGIV
;
A
#
# COMPACT_ATOMS: atom_id res chain seq x y z
N MET A 1 33.65 13.28 3.25
CA MET A 1 32.65 13.76 4.21
C MET A 1 31.29 13.31 3.72
N ILE A 2 30.70 12.27 4.33
CA ILE A 2 29.36 11.80 3.95
C ILE A 2 28.36 12.76 4.57
N ALA A 3 27.60 13.48 3.76
CA ALA A 3 26.52 14.33 4.24
C ALA A 3 25.51 13.44 4.99
N ARG A 4 25.24 13.76 6.26
CA ARG A 4 24.09 13.19 6.97
C ARG A 4 22.84 13.73 6.28
N LEU A 5 22.06 12.85 5.66
CA LEU A 5 20.68 13.20 5.33
C LEU A 5 19.95 13.32 6.67
N ASP A 6 19.66 14.54 7.08
CA ASP A 6 18.72 14.81 8.16
C ASP A 6 17.33 14.34 7.71
N THR A 7 16.97 13.12 8.07
CA THR A 7 15.66 12.51 7.79
C THR A 7 14.51 13.18 8.55
N ALA A 8 14.80 14.14 9.43
CA ALA A 8 13.81 14.88 10.20
C ALA A 8 12.97 15.85 9.35
N THR A 9 13.43 16.26 8.17
CA THR A 9 12.77 17.27 7.32
C THR A 9 12.31 16.77 5.95
N ALA A 10 12.70 15.56 5.56
CA ALA A 10 12.28 14.96 4.29
C ALA A 10 11.11 13.98 4.51
N ASN A 11 9.94 14.52 4.83
CA ASN A 11 8.72 13.74 4.69
C ASN A 11 7.66 14.63 4.04
N PRO A 12 7.57 14.68 2.70
CA PRO A 12 6.25 14.84 2.15
C PRO A 12 5.51 13.61 2.67
N VAL A 13 4.66 13.79 3.68
CA VAL A 13 3.67 12.79 4.02
C VAL A 13 2.86 12.64 2.74
N ILE A 14 3.24 11.71 1.87
CA ILE A 14 2.49 11.39 0.67
C ILE A 14 1.27 10.66 1.20
N THR A 15 0.28 11.47 1.56
CA THR A 15 -1.01 11.03 2.04
C THR A 15 -1.63 10.18 0.95
N LEU A 16 -2.09 8.99 1.36
CA LEU A 16 -2.86 8.11 0.49
C LEU A 16 -4.05 8.87 -0.09
N ALA A 17 -4.24 8.78 -1.40
CA ALA A 17 -5.43 9.36 -2.01
C ALA A 17 -6.68 8.66 -1.44
N ALA A 18 -7.75 9.43 -1.26
CA ALA A 18 -8.98 8.97 -0.59
C ALA A 18 -9.52 7.62 -1.09
N PRO A 19 -9.52 7.31 -2.41
CA PRO A 19 -10.00 6.00 -2.90
C PRO A 19 -9.22 4.81 -2.33
N TYR A 20 -7.91 4.96 -2.11
CA TYR A 20 -7.07 3.90 -1.55
C TYR A 20 -7.31 3.75 -0.05
N LEU A 21 -7.49 4.85 0.69
CA LEU A 21 -7.88 4.79 2.10
C LEU A 21 -9.20 4.04 2.27
N SER A 22 -10.23 4.40 1.49
CA SER A 22 -11.53 3.75 1.55
C SER A 22 -11.46 2.25 1.23
N PHE A 23 -10.62 1.84 0.28
CA PHE A 23 -10.42 0.44 -0.02
C PHE A 23 -9.72 -0.33 1.10
N LEU A 24 -8.65 0.24 1.67
CA LEU A 24 -7.91 -0.40 2.76
C LEU A 24 -8.78 -0.52 4.03
N GLU A 25 -9.62 0.47 4.31
CA GLU A 25 -10.61 0.40 5.38
C GLU A 25 -11.65 -0.69 5.11
N ALA A 26 -12.21 -0.72 3.90
CA ALA A 26 -13.16 -1.76 3.50
C ALA A 26 -12.56 -3.17 3.57
N LEU A 27 -11.28 -3.32 3.22
CA LEU A 27 -10.54 -4.59 3.33
C LEU A 27 -10.42 -5.05 4.78
N LYS A 28 -10.05 -4.15 5.70
CA LYS A 28 -10.05 -4.43 7.15
C LYS A 28 -11.45 -4.82 7.63
N SER A 29 -12.48 -4.07 7.23
CA SER A 29 -13.87 -4.34 7.61
C SER A 29 -14.39 -5.67 7.06
N ALA A 30 -13.87 -6.15 5.92
CA ALA A 30 -14.19 -7.46 5.35
C ALA A 30 -13.51 -8.63 6.10
N GLY A 31 -12.76 -8.35 7.17
CA GLY A 31 -12.11 -9.35 8.01
C GLY A 31 -10.75 -9.81 7.49
N PHE A 32 -10.03 -8.96 6.73
CA PHE A 32 -8.65 -9.24 6.35
C PHE A 32 -7.76 -9.33 7.60
N GLU A 33 -7.09 -10.46 7.79
CA GLU A 33 -6.27 -10.75 8.98
C GLU A 33 -4.78 -10.48 8.77
N GLY A 34 -4.35 -10.38 7.51
CA GLY A 34 -3.01 -10.02 7.12
C GLY A 34 -2.63 -8.57 7.46
N GLU A 35 -1.40 -8.22 7.13
CA GLU A 35 -0.86 -6.89 7.39
C GLU A 35 -1.18 -5.94 6.24
N ILE A 36 -1.51 -4.69 6.57
CA ILE A 36 -1.66 -3.59 5.61
C ILE A 36 -0.60 -2.54 5.95
N ALA A 37 0.34 -2.33 5.05
CA ALA A 37 1.50 -1.46 5.21
C ALA A 37 1.42 -0.25 4.25
N PRO A 38 0.76 0.85 4.68
CA PRO A 38 0.70 2.10 3.92
C PRO A 38 1.92 3.01 4.16
N ASP A 39 2.86 2.59 5.02
CA ASP A 39 4.01 3.41 5.41
C ASP A 39 5.03 3.57 4.28
N TYR A 40 5.76 4.67 4.34
CA TYR A 40 6.72 5.05 3.31
C TYR A 40 7.86 4.03 3.14
N ALA A 41 8.31 3.38 4.23
CA ALA A 41 9.44 2.46 4.17
C ALA A 41 9.07 1.21 3.37
N ASN A 42 7.96 0.54 3.71
CA ASN A 42 7.45 -0.60 2.95
C ASN A 42 7.19 -0.23 1.48
N ARG A 43 6.54 0.91 1.22
CA ARG A 43 6.25 1.37 -0.15
C ARG A 43 7.52 1.61 -0.96
N THR A 44 8.56 2.18 -0.35
CA THR A 44 9.83 2.48 -1.04
C THR A 44 10.56 1.21 -1.42
N VAL A 45 10.65 0.23 -0.51
CA VAL A 45 11.30 -1.06 -0.79
C VAL A 45 10.60 -1.80 -1.92
N LEU A 46 9.28 -1.69 -2.01
CA LEU A 46 8.46 -2.35 -3.03
C LEU A 46 8.22 -1.49 -4.29
N ALA A 47 8.88 -0.34 -4.43
CA ALA A 47 8.68 0.56 -5.57
C ALA A 47 9.45 0.13 -6.84
N THR A 48 10.24 -0.93 -6.78
CA THR A 48 11.08 -1.41 -7.90
C THR A 48 10.80 -2.87 -8.21
N ASP A 49 10.90 -3.25 -9.48
CA ASP A 49 10.71 -4.61 -9.99
C ASP A 49 12.01 -5.21 -10.54
N ASN A 50 13.16 -4.89 -9.90
CA ASN A 50 14.51 -5.16 -10.40
C ASN A 50 14.91 -4.33 -11.65
N SER A 51 14.10 -3.34 -12.02
CA SER A 51 14.48 -2.28 -12.95
C SER A 51 15.06 -1.07 -12.22
N ILE A 52 15.70 -0.16 -12.96
CA ILE A 52 16.12 1.15 -12.44
C ILE A 52 14.95 2.12 -12.21
N TYR A 53 13.74 1.79 -12.69
CA TYR A 53 12.55 2.64 -12.57
C TYR A 53 11.84 2.41 -11.24
N GLN A 54 11.32 3.49 -10.67
CA GLN A 54 10.56 3.47 -9.43
C GLN A 54 9.10 3.86 -9.68
N ARG A 55 8.17 3.05 -9.19
CA ARG A 55 6.74 3.38 -9.09
C ARG A 55 6.28 3.15 -7.66
N LEU A 56 6.08 4.23 -6.92
CA LEU A 56 5.70 4.16 -5.52
C LEU A 56 4.25 3.64 -5.40
N PRO A 57 4.01 2.45 -4.81
CA PRO A 57 2.66 1.97 -4.57
C PRO A 57 1.97 2.85 -3.52
N GLN A 58 0.64 2.74 -3.46
CA GLN A 58 -0.15 3.41 -2.43
C GLN A 58 -0.04 2.68 -1.08
N ALA A 59 -0.08 1.35 -1.08
CA ALA A 59 0.18 0.52 0.09
C ALA A 59 0.66 -0.87 -0.36
N ALA A 60 1.25 -1.62 0.56
CA ALA A 60 1.46 -3.05 0.43
C ALA A 60 0.50 -3.81 1.35
N VAL A 61 0.03 -4.98 0.91
CA VAL A 61 -0.78 -5.88 1.73
C VAL A 61 -0.11 -7.25 1.77
N TYR A 62 -0.05 -7.85 2.96
CA TYR A 62 0.59 -9.13 3.21
C TYR A 62 -0.47 -10.10 3.76
N PRO A 63 -1.17 -10.84 2.89
CA PRO A 63 -2.19 -11.81 3.28
C PRO A 63 -1.63 -12.86 4.23
N LYS A 64 -2.37 -13.19 5.27
CA LYS A 64 -1.95 -14.23 6.23
C LYS A 64 -2.25 -15.63 5.68
N HIS A 65 -3.44 -15.81 5.10
CA HIS A 65 -3.96 -17.08 4.59
C HIS A 65 -4.72 -16.91 3.27
N ALA A 66 -5.21 -18.01 2.68
CA ALA A 66 -5.89 -17.98 1.39
C ALA A 66 -7.19 -17.13 1.42
N GLU A 67 -7.89 -17.13 2.55
CA GLU A 67 -9.12 -16.38 2.77
C GLU A 67 -8.89 -14.87 2.65
N ASP A 68 -7.70 -14.38 3.01
CA ASP A 68 -7.32 -12.98 2.84
C ASP A 68 -7.16 -12.62 1.35
N LEU A 69 -6.63 -13.53 0.54
CA LEU A 69 -6.57 -13.35 -0.92
C LEU A 69 -7.98 -13.33 -1.53
N GLU A 70 -8.87 -14.20 -1.08
CA GLU A 70 -10.26 -14.21 -1.52
C GLU A 70 -10.99 -12.92 -1.16
N ARG A 71 -10.83 -12.41 0.07
CA ARG A 71 -11.41 -11.14 0.52
C ARG A 71 -10.89 -9.98 -0.32
N LEU A 72 -9.57 -9.90 -0.48
CA LEU A 72 -8.90 -8.86 -1.26
C LEU A 72 -9.39 -8.83 -2.72
N THR A 73 -9.37 -9.98 -3.39
CA THR A 73 -9.75 -10.07 -4.80
C THR A 73 -11.25 -9.82 -5.02
N ARG A 74 -12.11 -10.31 -4.12
CA ARG A 74 -13.56 -10.04 -4.17
C ARG A 74 -13.86 -8.56 -3.98
N LEU A 75 -13.17 -7.88 -3.06
CA LEU A 75 -13.32 -6.45 -2.85
C LEU A 75 -12.83 -5.64 -4.05
N ALA A 76 -11.67 -6.00 -4.60
CA ALA A 76 -11.08 -5.35 -5.78
C ALA A 76 -11.98 -5.46 -7.03
N ALA A 77 -12.76 -6.53 -7.15
CA ALA A 77 -13.69 -6.74 -8.26
C ALA A 77 -14.97 -5.86 -8.19
N GLN A 78 -15.23 -5.19 -7.06
CA GLN A 78 -16.44 -4.35 -6.91
C GLN A 78 -16.34 -3.07 -7.73
N THR A 79 -17.45 -2.65 -8.34
CA THR A 79 -17.50 -1.45 -9.19
C THR A 79 -17.03 -0.18 -8.47
N SER A 80 -17.31 -0.06 -7.16
CA SER A 80 -16.84 1.05 -6.30
C SER A 80 -15.32 1.16 -6.21
N HIS A 81 -14.59 0.09 -6.51
CA HIS A 81 -13.14 0.00 -6.40
C HIS A 81 -12.42 -0.21 -7.74
N ARG A 82 -13.08 0.02 -8.88
CA ARG A 82 -12.42 -0.09 -10.19
C ARG A 82 -11.31 0.94 -10.44
N GLY A 83 -11.32 2.07 -9.74
CA GLY A 83 -10.34 3.14 -9.92
C GLY A 83 -9.01 2.97 -9.18
N ILE A 84 -8.86 1.87 -8.43
CA ILE A 84 -7.64 1.55 -7.66
C ILE A 84 -6.93 0.29 -8.17
N VAL A 85 -7.56 -0.45 -9.10
CA VAL A 85 -7.05 -1.69 -9.72
C VAL A 85 -6.53 -1.37 -11.12
#